data_AF-A0A922MGD2-F1
#
_entry.id   AF-A0A922MGD2-F1
#
_cell.length_a   1.000
_cell.length_b   1.000
_cell.length_c   1.000
_cell.angle_alpha   90.00
_cell.angle_beta   90.00
_cell.angle_gamma   90.00
#
_symmetry.space_group_name_H-M   'P 1'
#
loop_
_entity.id
_entity.type
_entity.pdbx_description
1 polymer ?
#
loop_
_entity_poly.entity_id
_entity_poly.type
_entity_poly.pdbx_seq_one_letter_code
_entity_poly.pdbx_strand_id
1 'polypeptide(L)'
;MRNLGSTQARAGEQLLRLLLEVKIKVISWQVIDVYFYELLSNQYKRSFVEMHFDWCYLVEKDLFFGAAVRAGGYKGGCPHPPGKVNLYNMTINPAYIPRGFPFTRGRIYANFSTTKTKERVAEGHIDMRIATVEAKSIKSLF
;
A
#
# COMPACT_ATOMS: atom_id res chain seq x y z
N MET A 1 18.09 -27.81 -6.35
CA MET A 1 17.59 -26.95 -7.44
C MET A 1 16.10 -26.72 -7.22
N ARG A 2 15.69 -25.58 -6.65
CA ARG A 2 14.27 -25.19 -6.57
C ARG A 2 14.07 -24.07 -7.58
N ASN A 3 13.34 -24.37 -8.65
CA ASN A 3 12.93 -23.41 -9.65
C ASN A 3 12.14 -22.28 -8.96
N LEU A 4 12.71 -21.07 -9.00
CA LEU A 4 11.99 -19.83 -8.72
C LEU A 4 10.93 -19.69 -9.82
N GLY A 5 9.68 -19.97 -9.45
CA GLY A 5 8.53 -19.74 -10.32
C GLY A 5 8.48 -18.26 -10.67
N SER A 6 8.76 -17.96 -11.93
CA SER A 6 8.42 -16.68 -12.55
C SER A 6 6.92 -16.48 -12.43
N THR A 7 6.47 -15.56 -11.58
CA THR A 7 5.10 -15.04 -11.62
C THR A 7 4.95 -14.25 -12.91
N GLN A 8 4.59 -14.98 -13.97
CA GLN A 8 4.29 -14.42 -15.27
C GLN A 8 2.92 -13.73 -15.19
N ALA A 9 2.98 -12.40 -15.19
CA ALA A 9 1.82 -11.53 -15.27
C ALA A 9 0.94 -11.90 -16.47
N ARG A 10 -0.35 -12.18 -16.24
CA ARG A 10 -1.32 -12.52 -17.28
C ARG A 10 -1.81 -11.27 -17.99
N ALA A 11 -2.12 -11.39 -19.28
CA ALA A 11 -2.71 -10.29 -20.06
C ALA A 11 -4.01 -9.82 -19.39
N GLY A 12 -4.11 -8.52 -19.09
CA GLY A 12 -5.24 -7.93 -18.36
C GLY A 12 -5.00 -7.70 -16.86
N GLU A 13 -3.78 -7.86 -16.36
CA GLU A 13 -3.45 -7.57 -14.97
C GLU A 13 -3.41 -6.06 -14.66
N GLN A 14 -4.04 -5.68 -13.54
CA GLN A 14 -3.96 -4.34 -12.97
C GLN A 14 -2.69 -4.23 -12.13
N LEU A 15 -1.76 -3.38 -12.54
CA LEU A 15 -0.61 -3.02 -11.71
C LEU A 15 -0.92 -1.77 -10.89
N LEU A 16 -0.74 -1.89 -9.58
CA LEU A 16 -0.79 -0.77 -8.65
C LEU A 16 0.63 -0.47 -8.15
N ARG A 17 1.20 0.63 -8.67
CA ARG A 17 2.49 1.14 -8.22
C ARG A 17 2.27 2.22 -7.18
N LEU A 18 2.81 2.01 -5.98
CA LEU A 18 2.77 2.99 -4.90
C LEU A 18 4.14 3.66 -4.81
N LEU A 19 4.19 4.96 -5.13
CA LEU A 19 5.36 5.78 -4.85
C LEU A 19 5.13 6.42 -3.48
N LEU A 20 5.91 5.98 -2.50
CA LEU A 20 5.80 6.43 -1.13
C LEU A 20 7.20 6.67 -0.58
N GLU A 21 7.46 7.90 -0.11
CA GLU A 21 8.57 8.17 0.79
C GLU A 21 7.99 8.61 2.12
N VAL A 22 8.04 7.75 3.12
CA VAL A 22 7.40 7.99 4.40
C VAL A 22 8.41 7.81 5.52
N LYS A 23 8.64 8.88 6.29
CA LYS A 23 9.55 8.90 7.45
C LYS A 23 8.71 9.04 8.71
N ILE A 24 8.44 7.90 9.36
CA ILE A 24 7.63 7.85 10.60
C ILE A 24 8.41 7.16 11.70
N LYS A 25 8.14 7.57 12.94
CA LYS A 25 8.48 6.80 14.13
C LYS A 25 7.38 5.77 14.38
N VAL A 26 7.64 4.55 13.94
CA VAL A 26 6.70 3.43 14.10
C VAL A 26 6.89 2.79 15.47
N ILE A 27 5.80 2.57 16.21
CA ILE A 27 5.77 1.81 17.47
C ILE A 27 4.61 0.81 17.43
N SER A 28 4.69 -0.24 18.24
CA SER A 28 3.79 -1.40 18.23
C SER A 28 2.31 -1.13 18.50
N TRP A 29 1.95 0.02 19.10
CA TRP A 29 0.59 0.35 19.54
C TRP A 29 -0.01 1.50 18.71
N GLN A 30 0.14 1.41 17.40
CA GLN A 30 -0.45 2.35 16.43
C GLN A 30 -1.54 1.67 15.61
N VAL A 31 -2.57 2.44 15.28
CA VAL A 31 -3.61 2.11 14.30
C VAL A 31 -3.35 2.96 13.06
N ILE A 32 -3.60 2.39 11.89
CA ILE A 32 -3.54 3.09 10.61
C ILE A 32 -4.93 3.10 9.97
N ASP A 33 -5.43 4.31 9.72
CA ASP A 33 -6.67 4.57 9.00
C ASP A 33 -6.33 5.01 7.58
N VAL A 34 -6.88 4.30 6.59
CA VAL A 34 -6.58 4.48 5.17
C VAL A 34 -7.83 4.91 4.44
N TYR A 35 -7.79 6.08 3.81
CA TYR A 35 -8.91 6.70 3.11
C TYR A 35 -8.60 6.87 1.64
N PHE A 36 -9.47 6.36 0.77
CA PHE A 36 -9.29 6.45 -0.67
C PHE A 36 -10.02 7.67 -1.21
N TYR A 37 -9.29 8.48 -1.99
CA TYR A 37 -9.83 9.62 -2.72
C TYR A 37 -9.71 9.36 -4.21
N GLU A 38 -10.81 9.51 -4.93
CA GLU A 38 -10.84 9.43 -6.38
C GLU A 38 -10.56 10.80 -7.00
N LEU A 39 -9.80 10.84 -8.10
CA LEU A 39 -9.61 12.06 -8.88
C LEU A 39 -10.79 12.24 -9.85
N LEU A 40 -11.72 13.13 -9.52
CA LEU A 40 -12.89 13.45 -10.34
C LEU A 40 -12.83 14.92 -10.76
N SER A 41 -12.83 15.18 -12.07
CA SER A 41 -12.80 16.55 -12.63
C SER A 41 -11.72 17.45 -12.01
N ASN A 42 -10.49 16.91 -11.89
CA ASN A 42 -9.33 17.58 -11.31
C ASN A 42 -9.41 17.91 -9.81
N GLN A 43 -10.34 17.28 -9.09
CA GLN A 43 -10.46 17.37 -7.62
C GLN A 43 -10.45 15.98 -7.00
N TYR A 44 -9.72 15.84 -5.89
CA TYR A 44 -9.74 14.61 -5.10
C TYR A 44 -11.00 14.60 -4.21
N LYS A 45 -11.89 13.63 -4.45
CA LYS A 45 -13.09 13.43 -3.64
C LYS A 45 -12.96 12.16 -2.81
N ARG A 46 -13.27 12.24 -1.52
CA ARG A 46 -13.27 11.08 -0.62
C ARG A 46 -14.28 10.07 -1.13
N SER A 47 -13.84 8.83 -1.29
CA SER A 47 -14.67 7.72 -1.69
C SER A 47 -15.27 7.00 -0.48
N PHE A 48 -16.10 6.00 -0.72
CA PHE A 48 -16.65 5.13 0.32
C PHE A 48 -15.66 4.04 0.78
N VAL A 49 -14.53 3.87 0.09
CA VAL A 49 -13.55 2.83 0.44
C VAL A 49 -12.63 3.35 1.53
N GLU A 50 -12.68 2.68 2.67
CA GLU A 50 -11.86 2.98 3.85
C GLU A 50 -11.37 1.65 4.44
N MET A 51 -10.15 1.66 4.97
CA MET A 51 -9.56 0.48 5.59
C MET A 51 -8.89 0.88 6.90
N HIS A 52 -9.11 0.09 7.94
CA HIS A 52 -8.61 0.36 9.29
C HIS A 52 -7.84 -0.86 9.77
N PHE A 53 -6.59 -0.64 10.18
CA PHE A 53 -5.72 -1.74 10.60
C PHE A 53 -4.98 -1.39 11.89
N ASP A 54 -4.79 -2.40 12.74
CA ASP A 54 -3.68 -2.37 13.68
C ASP A 54 -2.37 -2.45 12.90
N TRP A 55 -1.39 -1.60 13.24
CA TRP A 55 -0.14 -1.52 12.49
C TRP A 55 0.57 -2.89 12.42
N CYS A 56 0.63 -3.62 13.53
CA CYS A 56 1.22 -4.96 13.57
C CYS A 56 0.50 -5.96 12.68
N TYR A 57 -0.83 -5.91 12.66
CA TYR A 57 -1.61 -6.77 11.77
C TYR A 57 -1.32 -6.44 10.31
N LEU A 58 -1.24 -5.14 9.96
CA LEU A 58 -0.90 -4.70 8.62
C LEU A 58 0.47 -5.26 8.20
N VAL A 59 1.52 -5.04 8.97
CA VAL A 59 2.86 -5.42 8.53
C VAL A 59 3.12 -6.93 8.54
N GLU A 60 2.40 -7.73 9.34
CA GLU A 60 2.65 -9.18 9.45
C GLU A 60 1.69 -10.02 8.61
N LYS A 61 0.42 -9.63 8.55
CA LYS A 61 -0.66 -10.50 8.06
C LYS A 61 -1.37 -9.96 6.84
N ASP A 62 -1.45 -8.64 6.68
CA ASP A 62 -2.17 -8.06 5.55
C ASP A 62 -1.48 -8.43 4.22
N LEU A 63 -2.31 -8.84 3.26
CA LEU A 63 -1.89 -9.30 1.94
C LEU A 63 -1.91 -8.16 0.91
N PHE A 64 -2.54 -7.04 1.22
CA PHE A 64 -2.67 -5.90 0.32
C PHE A 64 -1.56 -4.87 0.54
N PHE A 65 -1.72 -3.98 1.52
CA PHE A 65 -0.71 -3.00 1.91
C PHE A 65 0.43 -3.64 2.69
N GLY A 66 0.13 -4.62 3.55
CA GLY A 66 1.15 -5.33 4.33
C GLY A 66 2.21 -6.01 3.48
N ALA A 67 1.77 -6.76 2.46
CA ALA A 67 2.67 -7.39 1.50
C ALA A 67 3.54 -6.36 0.77
N ALA A 68 2.96 -5.21 0.38
CA ALA A 68 3.68 -4.15 -0.30
C ALA A 68 4.69 -3.45 0.62
N VAL A 69 4.36 -3.22 1.89
CA VAL A 69 5.27 -2.66 2.91
C VAL A 69 6.45 -3.59 3.16
N ARG A 70 6.20 -4.91 3.28
CA ARG A 70 7.27 -5.92 3.41
C ARG A 70 8.15 -5.97 2.15
N ALA A 71 7.55 -5.97 0.97
CA ALA A 71 8.29 -5.91 -0.30
C ALA A 71 9.10 -4.62 -0.43
N GLY A 72 8.60 -3.52 0.13
CA GLY A 72 9.25 -2.22 0.11
C GLY A 72 10.46 -2.06 1.02
N GLY A 73 10.86 -3.11 1.74
CA GLY A 73 12.04 -3.13 2.59
C GLY A 73 11.76 -3.14 4.09
N TYR A 74 10.49 -3.24 4.51
CA TYR A 74 10.18 -3.42 5.92
C TYR A 74 10.60 -4.80 6.43
N LYS A 75 11.52 -4.83 7.41
CA LYS A 75 12.05 -6.07 8.00
C LYS A 75 11.82 -6.20 9.51
N GLY A 76 11.11 -5.26 10.12
CA GLY A 76 10.82 -5.28 11.56
C GLY A 76 9.73 -6.30 11.90
N GLY A 77 9.93 -7.10 12.96
CA GLY A 77 8.86 -7.90 13.57
C GLY A 77 8.17 -7.14 14.70
N CYS A 78 6.89 -7.42 14.98
CA CYS A 78 6.23 -6.83 16.13
C CYS A 78 6.66 -7.50 17.45
N PRO A 79 6.80 -6.74 18.55
CA PRO A 79 6.67 -5.29 18.68
C PRO A 79 7.86 -4.52 18.10
N HIS A 80 7.59 -3.41 17.41
CA HIS A 80 8.65 -2.68 16.71
C HIS A 80 9.43 -1.73 17.62
N PRO A 81 10.77 -1.74 17.56
CA PRO A 81 11.56 -0.71 18.19
C PRO A 81 11.31 0.64 17.48
N PRO A 82 11.31 1.76 18.22
CA PRO A 82 11.20 3.08 17.62
C PRO A 82 12.38 3.30 16.66
N GLY A 83 12.08 3.67 15.42
CA GLY A 83 13.10 3.88 14.40
C GLY A 83 12.53 4.54 13.15
N LYS A 84 13.43 4.95 12.25
CA LYS A 84 13.07 5.43 10.91
C LYS A 84 12.99 4.24 9.97
N VAL A 85 11.91 4.17 9.21
CA VAL A 85 11.72 3.19 8.14
C VAL A 85 11.75 3.94 6.83
N ASN A 86 12.50 3.43 5.85
CA ASN A 86 12.42 3.90 4.47
C ASN A 86 11.84 2.78 3.63
N LEU A 87 10.74 3.06 2.93
CA LEU A 87 10.07 2.10 2.04
C LEU A 87 10.24 2.57 0.60
N TYR A 88 10.60 1.67 -0.30
CA TYR A 88 10.78 1.96 -1.73
C TYR A 88 10.19 0.84 -2.58
N ASN A 89 9.73 1.13 -3.79
CA ASN A 89 9.24 0.11 -4.73
C ASN A 89 8.15 -0.81 -4.16
N MET A 90 7.22 -0.24 -3.39
CA MET A 90 6.07 -0.99 -2.89
C MET A 90 5.14 -1.37 -4.03
N THR A 91 4.97 -2.68 -4.23
CA THR A 91 4.09 -3.25 -5.26
C THR A 91 3.05 -4.15 -4.62
N ILE A 92 1.79 -3.97 -5.01
CA ILE A 92 0.70 -4.87 -4.62
C ILE A 92 0.56 -5.96 -5.67
N ASN A 93 0.45 -7.22 -5.23
CA ASN A 93 0.15 -8.31 -6.14
C ASN A 93 -1.25 -8.09 -6.75
N PRO A 94 -1.39 -8.06 -8.09
CA PRO A 94 -2.67 -7.84 -8.76
C PRO A 94 -3.79 -8.78 -8.30
N ALA A 95 -3.46 -10.00 -7.87
CA ALA A 95 -4.43 -10.97 -7.37
C ALA A 95 -5.16 -10.53 -6.09
N TYR A 96 -4.60 -9.58 -5.33
CA TYR A 96 -5.21 -9.03 -4.12
C TYR A 96 -6.00 -7.74 -4.37
N ILE A 97 -5.97 -7.20 -5.59
CA ILE A 97 -6.79 -6.06 -5.98
C ILE A 97 -8.19 -6.58 -6.31
N PRO A 98 -9.25 -6.12 -5.61
CA PRO A 98 -10.61 -6.56 -5.89
C PRO A 98 -11.01 -6.33 -7.35
N ARG A 99 -11.59 -7.34 -7.99
CA ARG A 99 -12.16 -7.20 -9.35
C ARG A 99 -13.29 -6.17 -9.28
N GLY A 100 -13.13 -5.05 -10.00
CA GLY A 100 -14.06 -3.92 -9.93
C GLY A 100 -13.63 -2.81 -8.97
N PHE A 101 -12.35 -2.77 -8.57
CA PHE A 101 -11.82 -1.63 -7.80
C PHE A 101 -12.15 -0.31 -8.53
N PRO A 102 -12.89 0.61 -7.89
CA PRO A 102 -13.64 1.64 -8.60
C PRO A 102 -12.79 2.82 -9.10
N PHE A 103 -11.49 2.87 -8.77
CA PHE A 103 -10.66 4.03 -9.04
C PHE A 103 -9.56 3.72 -10.04
N THR A 104 -9.42 4.53 -11.09
CA THR A 104 -8.30 4.43 -12.04
C THR A 104 -7.13 5.32 -11.61
N ARG A 105 -7.43 6.47 -11.00
CA ARG A 105 -6.46 7.41 -10.42
C ARG A 105 -7.02 7.98 -9.13
N GLY A 106 -6.16 8.14 -8.14
CA GLY A 106 -6.59 8.63 -6.85
C GLY A 106 -5.43 8.98 -5.94
N ARG A 107 -5.77 9.34 -4.72
CA ARG A 107 -4.84 9.55 -3.62
C ARG A 107 -5.35 8.80 -2.41
N ILE A 108 -4.45 8.12 -1.73
CA ILE A 108 -4.73 7.40 -0.50
C ILE A 108 -4.19 8.26 0.63
N TYR A 109 -4.99 8.60 1.63
CA TYR A 109 -4.51 9.24 2.85
C TYR A 109 -4.37 8.19 3.93
N ALA A 110 -3.21 8.13 4.56
CA ALA A 110 -2.88 7.19 5.63
C ALA A 110 -2.61 7.97 6.92
N ASN A 111 -3.35 7.62 7.96
CA ASN A 111 -3.39 8.34 9.22
C ASN A 111 -3.00 7.40 10.37
N PHE A 112 -1.94 7.75 11.09
CA PHE A 112 -1.41 6.93 12.18
C PHE A 112 -1.80 7.52 13.53
N SER A 113 -2.53 6.75 14.32
CA SER A 113 -2.99 7.19 15.64
C SER A 113 -2.55 6.20 16.72
N THR A 114 -2.35 6.66 17.95
CA THR A 114 -2.11 5.76 19.07
C THR A 114 -3.36 4.93 19.39
N THR A 115 -3.21 3.67 19.78
CA THR A 115 -4.36 2.81 20.11
C THR A 115 -5.14 3.32 21.33
N LYS A 116 -4.45 3.85 22.35
CA LYS A 116 -5.05 4.27 23.63
C LYS A 116 -5.68 5.65 23.61
N THR A 117 -4.97 6.68 23.14
CA THR A 117 -5.46 8.07 23.17
C THR A 117 -6.15 8.49 21.89
N LYS A 118 -6.05 7.68 20.82
CA LYS A 118 -6.49 8.03 19.46
C LYS A 118 -5.85 9.32 18.94
N GLU A 119 -4.75 9.73 19.55
CA GLU A 119 -4.00 10.92 19.15
C GLU A 119 -3.28 10.64 17.84
N ARG A 120 -3.41 11.57 16.88
CA ARG A 120 -2.76 11.48 15.57
C ARG A 120 -1.28 11.76 15.75
N VAL A 121 -0.44 10.77 15.42
CA VAL A 121 1.02 10.85 15.55
C VAL A 121 1.74 11.00 14.22
N ALA A 122 1.07 10.64 13.12
CA ALA A 122 1.55 10.91 11.77
C ALA A 122 0.41 10.85 10.76
N GLU A 123 0.63 11.49 9.62
CA GLU A 123 -0.20 11.39 8.43
C GLU A 123 0.67 11.39 7.18
N GLY A 124 0.16 10.79 6.12
CA GLY A 124 0.84 10.75 4.83
C GLY A 124 -0.16 10.51 3.72
N HIS A 125 0.28 10.70 2.48
CA HIS A 125 -0.53 10.35 1.33
C HIS A 125 0.26 9.57 0.29
N ILE A 126 -0.46 8.79 -0.50
CA ILE A 126 0.06 7.95 -1.57
C ILE A 126 -0.71 8.30 -2.83
N ASP A 127 0.00 8.75 -3.86
CA ASP A 127 -0.63 8.90 -5.17
C ASP A 127 -0.76 7.53 -5.83
N MET A 128 -1.99 7.22 -6.27
CA MET A 128 -2.37 5.95 -6.83
C MET A 128 -2.72 6.12 -8.31
N ARG A 129 -2.19 5.20 -9.13
CA ARG A 129 -2.64 4.98 -10.49
C ARG A 129 -2.75 3.47 -10.73
N ILE A 130 -3.93 3.06 -11.19
CA ILE A 130 -4.18 1.69 -11.62
C ILE A 130 -4.15 1.70 -13.15
N ALA A 131 -3.30 0.84 -13.70
CA ALA A 131 -3.19 0.64 -15.14
C ALA A 131 -3.36 -0.84 -15.45
N THR A 132 -4.20 -1.15 -16.44
CA THR A 132 -4.23 -2.48 -17.04
C THR A 132 -3.08 -2.58 -18.02
N VAL A 133 -2.21 -3.57 -17.84
CA VAL A 133 -1.10 -3.82 -18.78
C VAL A 133 -1.37 -5.09 -19.58
N GLU A 134 -1.18 -4.99 -20.89
CA GLU A 134 -1.08 -6.16 -21.75
C GLU A 134 0.29 -6.81 -21.56
N ALA A 135 0.34 -8.14 -21.45
CA ALA A 135 1.54 -8.90 -21.11
C ALA A 135 2.76 -8.65 -22.03
N LYS A 136 2.56 -8.08 -23.23
CA LYS A 136 3.63 -7.73 -24.18
C LYS A 136 4.42 -6.46 -23.81
N SER A 137 3.87 -5.54 -23.02
CA SER A 137 4.51 -4.22 -22.72
C SER A 137 5.31 -4.18 -21.42
N ILE A 138 5.39 -5.29 -20.68
CA ILE A 138 6.07 -5.34 -19.38
C ILE A 138 7.60 -5.11 -19.51
N LYS A 139 8.20 -5.45 -20.66
CA LYS A 139 9.65 -5.31 -20.88
C LYS A 139 10.16 -3.87 -21.03
N SER A 140 9.29 -2.87 -21.22
CA SER A 140 9.69 -1.46 -21.38
C SER A 140 9.40 -0.60 -20.14
N LEU A 141 8.92 -1.20 -19.06
CA LEU A 141 8.53 -0.53 -17.82
C LEU A 141 9.47 -0.80 -16.63
N PHE A 142 10.54 -1.60 -16.86
CA PHE A 142 11.61 -1.91 -15.90
C PHE A 142 12.97 -1.55 -16.46
#